data_AF-A0A1Y1KBZ1-F1
#
_entry.id   AF-A0A1Y1KBZ1-F1
#
_cell.length_a   1.000
_cell.length_b   1.000
_cell.length_c   1.000
_cell.angle_alpha   90.00
_cell.angle_beta   90.00
_cell.angle_gamma   90.00
#
_symmetry.space_group_name_H-M   'P 1'
#
loop_
_entity.id
_entity.type
_entity.pdbx_description
1 polymer ?
#
loop_
_entity_poly.entity_id
_entity_poly.type
_entity_poly.pdbx_seq_one_letter_code
_entity_poly.pdbx_strand_id
1 'polypeptide(L)'
;MQYWGYKFETLSTLPKIWAETSREYIENRENQVVNNKEQYCSVVRTGIGKTVLCLGGEVDAIWDSKPLPGQPINWVELKTTAEIRSAHDMDNFHRKLMKFWIQSFLLGVPKIIVGF
;
A
#
# COMPACT_ATOMS: atom_id res chain seq x y z
N MET A 1 4.09 -9.89 14.13
CA MET A 1 4.57 -8.69 13.41
C MET A 1 3.40 -7.89 12.83
N GLN A 2 2.34 -7.61 13.58
CA GLN A 2 1.16 -6.93 13.02
C GLN A 2 1.26 -5.41 13.13
N TYR A 3 1.82 -4.90 14.24
CA TYR A 3 2.00 -3.46 14.46
C TYR A 3 2.95 -2.80 13.44
N TRP A 4 4.01 -3.48 13.01
CA TRP A 4 5.03 -2.90 12.13
C TRP A 4 4.50 -2.51 10.75
N GLY A 5 3.49 -3.23 10.23
CA GLY A 5 2.82 -2.84 8.98
C GLY A 5 2.17 -1.47 9.11
N TYR A 6 1.25 -1.34 10.08
CA TYR A 6 0.55 -0.07 10.35
C TYR A 6 1.50 1.07 10.74
N LYS A 7 2.59 0.77 11.48
CA LYS A 7 3.60 1.79 11.77
C LYS A 7 4.36 2.21 10.52
N PHE A 8 4.70 1.27 9.63
CA PHE A 8 5.35 1.58 8.35
C PHE A 8 4.46 2.44 7.46
N GLU A 9 3.16 2.14 7.38
CA GLU A 9 2.17 2.98 6.69
C GLU A 9 2.13 4.40 7.28
N THR A 10 2.05 4.52 8.61
CA THR A 10 2.05 5.81 9.33
C THR A 10 3.31 6.64 9.03
N LEU A 11 4.48 6.00 8.98
CA LEU A 11 5.76 6.67 8.72
C LEU A 11 5.96 7.03 7.24
N SER A 12 5.41 6.22 6.33
CA SER A 12 5.69 6.30 4.90
C SER A 12 4.67 7.14 4.13
N THR A 13 3.57 7.54 4.77
CA THR A 13 2.49 8.30 4.13
C THR A 13 2.35 9.71 4.69
N LEU A 14 1.65 10.56 3.94
CA LEU A 14 1.21 11.88 4.35
C LEU A 14 -0.30 11.98 4.09
N PRO A 15 -1.05 12.77 4.88
CA PRO A 15 -2.49 12.92 4.71
C PRO A 15 -2.86 13.72 3.45
N LYS A 16 -1.91 14.48 2.90
CA LYS A 16 -2.03 15.28 1.69
C LYS A 16 -0.73 15.20 0.89
N ILE A 17 -0.74 15.79 -0.30
CA ILE A 17 0.49 15.97 -1.09
C ILE A 17 1.53 16.75 -0.29
N TRP A 18 2.80 16.55 -0.64
CA TRP A 18 3.94 17.14 0.07
C TRP A 18 3.82 18.66 0.22
N ALA A 19 3.42 19.37 -0.85
CA ALA A 19 3.29 20.82 -0.85
C ALA A 19 2.22 21.37 0.11
N GLU A 20 1.26 20.54 0.52
CA GLU A 20 0.15 20.92 1.41
C GLU A 20 0.31 20.38 2.83
N THR A 21 1.38 19.63 3.09
CA THR A 21 1.64 19.05 4.41
C THR A 21 2.69 19.86 5.14
N SER A 22 2.39 20.29 6.37
CA SER A 22 3.33 21.12 7.14
C SER A 22 4.61 20.36 7.49
N ARG A 23 5.71 21.10 7.61
CA ARG A 23 7.00 20.55 8.04
C ARG A 23 6.91 19.85 9.39
N GLU A 24 6.23 20.48 10.34
CA GLU A 24 5.95 19.94 11.67
C GLU A 24 5.26 18.57 11.60
N TYR A 25 4.24 18.42 10.74
CA TYR A 25 3.58 17.12 10.58
C TYR A 25 4.53 16.06 10.04
N ILE A 26 5.27 16.38 8.97
CA ILE A 26 6.20 15.43 8.30
C ILE A 26 7.24 14.90 9.29
N GLU A 27 7.84 15.80 10.07
CA GLU A 27 8.90 15.49 11.04
C GLU A 27 8.36 14.79 12.28
N ASN A 28 7.11 15.03 12.67
CA ASN A 28 6.51 14.44 13.87
C ASN A 28 5.86 13.05 13.66
N ARG A 29 5.93 12.46 12.45
CA ARG A 29 5.30 11.16 12.13
C ARG A 29 5.74 10.00 13.01
N GLU A 30 6.96 10.05 13.54
CA GLU A 30 7.46 9.04 14.47
C GLU A 30 6.66 9.00 15.78
N ASN A 31 6.13 10.14 16.23
CA ASN A 31 5.37 10.28 17.47
C ASN A 31 3.86 10.13 17.27
N GLN A 32 3.39 9.99 16.02
CA GLN A 32 1.97 9.79 15.73
C GLN A 32 1.50 8.42 16.24
N VAL A 33 0.30 8.42 16.82
CA VAL A 33 -0.37 7.21 17.30
C VAL A 33 -0.79 6.38 16.09
N VAL A 34 -0.38 5.11 16.08
CA VAL A 34 -0.76 4.17 15.02
C VAL A 34 -2.19 3.71 15.23
N ASN A 35 -2.99 3.77 14.18
CA ASN A 35 -4.38 3.33 14.15
C ASN A 35 -4.59 2.41 12.95
N ASN A 36 -5.36 1.33 13.12
CA ASN A 36 -5.70 0.39 12.04
C ASN A 36 -7.19 0.39 11.69
N LYS A 37 -7.96 1.35 12.21
CA LYS A 37 -9.40 1.50 11.93
C LYS A 37 -9.67 2.33 10.69
N GLU A 38 -8.78 3.26 10.36
CA GLU A 38 -8.90 4.08 9.16
C GLU A 38 -8.57 3.23 7.93
N GLN A 39 -9.44 3.28 6.92
CA GLN A 39 -9.30 2.50 5.69
C GLN A 39 -9.80 3.33 4.52
N TYR A 40 -9.13 3.20 3.38
CA TYR A 40 -9.61 3.72 2.10
C TYR A 40 -9.86 2.55 1.16
N CYS A 41 -11.12 2.34 0.77
CA CYS A 41 -11.49 1.24 -0.11
C CYS A 41 -11.74 1.72 -1.54
N SER A 42 -11.08 1.06 -2.49
CA SER A 42 -11.34 1.20 -3.91
C SER A 42 -12.34 0.13 -4.37
N VAL A 43 -13.28 0.52 -5.22
CA VAL A 43 -14.22 -0.40 -5.88
C VAL A 43 -13.87 -0.43 -7.37
N VAL A 44 -13.45 -1.60 -7.85
CA VAL A 44 -12.99 -1.78 -9.23
C VAL A 44 -13.86 -2.78 -9.97
N ARG A 45 -14.11 -2.49 -11.24
CA ARG A 45 -14.69 -3.43 -12.20
C ARG A 45 -13.56 -4.03 -13.03
N THR A 46 -13.35 -5.33 -12.90
CA THR A 46 -12.31 -6.09 -13.61
C THR A 46 -12.89 -7.34 -14.27
N GLY A 47 -12.06 -8.22 -14.83
CA GLY A 47 -12.52 -9.47 -15.42
C GLY A 47 -11.41 -10.45 -15.77
N ILE A 48 -11.78 -11.70 -15.94
CA ILE A 48 -10.92 -12.78 -16.42
C ILE A 48 -11.67 -13.61 -17.46
N GLY A 49 -11.09 -13.72 -18.66
CA GLY A 49 -11.78 -14.33 -19.80
C GLY A 49 -13.08 -13.57 -20.13
N LYS A 50 -14.21 -14.28 -20.09
CA LYS A 50 -15.54 -13.69 -20.33
C LYS A 50 -16.25 -13.25 -19.04
N THR A 51 -15.66 -13.51 -17.87
CA THR A 51 -16.27 -13.22 -16.58
C THR A 51 -15.90 -11.83 -16.13
N VAL A 52 -16.92 -11.02 -15.79
CA VAL A 52 -16.75 -9.69 -15.20
C VAL A 52 -16.86 -9.82 -13.68
N LEU A 53 -15.97 -9.15 -12.96
CA LEU A 53 -15.90 -9.12 -11.51
C LEU A 53 -16.02 -7.67 -11.02
N CYS A 54 -16.70 -7.50 -9.88
CA CYS A 54 -16.69 -6.26 -9.12
C CYS A 54 -15.99 -6.56 -7.80
N LEU A 55 -14.87 -5.90 -7.52
CA LEU A 55 -14.05 -6.13 -6.35
C LEU A 55 -13.99 -4.85 -5.51
N GLY A 56 -14.25 -4.98 -4.22
CA GLY A 56 -13.93 -3.97 -3.23
C GLY A 56 -12.67 -4.39 -2.49
N GLY A 57 -11.70 -3.48 -2.37
CA GLY A 57 -10.47 -3.74 -1.63
C GLY A 57 -9.92 -2.47 -1.03
N GLU A 58 -9.30 -2.62 0.14
CA GLU A 58 -8.54 -1.55 0.78
C GLU A 58 -7.26 -1.27 -0.03
N VAL A 59 -6.83 0.00 -0.04
CA VAL A 59 -5.61 0.47 -0.71
C VAL A 59 -4.85 1.41 0.22
N ASP A 60 -3.54 1.22 0.32
CA ASP A 60 -2.74 1.90 1.34
C ASP A 60 -2.56 3.41 1.06
N ALA A 61 -2.16 3.78 -0.17
CA ALA A 61 -1.89 5.18 -0.50
C ALA A 61 -1.89 5.48 -2.01
N ILE A 62 -1.78 6.78 -2.33
CA ILE A 62 -1.49 7.28 -3.68
C ILE A 62 0.00 7.58 -3.77
N TRP A 63 0.65 7.19 -4.86
CA TRP A 63 2.09 7.40 -5.07
C TRP A 63 2.47 8.87 -5.29
N ASP A 64 1.63 9.62 -6.00
CA ASP A 64 1.88 10.99 -6.43
C ASP A 64 0.78 11.96 -5.97
N SER A 65 -0.30 12.09 -6.73
CA SER A 65 -1.40 13.01 -6.44
C SER A 65 -2.72 12.42 -6.94
N LYS A 66 -3.82 12.83 -6.31
CA LYS A 66 -5.14 12.38 -6.73
C LYS A 66 -5.47 12.99 -8.10
N PRO A 67 -5.75 12.18 -9.12
CA PRO A 67 -6.02 12.68 -10.45
C PRO A 67 -7.44 13.24 -10.55
N LEU A 68 -7.75 13.88 -11.68
CA LEU A 68 -9.11 14.32 -11.99
C LEU A 68 -10.09 13.13 -12.05
N PRO A 69 -11.39 13.35 -11.76
CA PRO A 69 -12.39 12.29 -11.85
C PRO A 69 -12.37 11.56 -13.20
N GLY A 70 -12.39 10.23 -13.17
CA GLY A 70 -12.36 9.38 -14.36
C GLY A 70 -10.97 9.03 -14.89
N GLN A 71 -9.90 9.62 -14.36
CA GLN A 71 -8.53 9.25 -14.71
C GLN A 71 -8.02 8.11 -13.80
N PRO A 72 -7.08 7.26 -14.29
CA PRO A 72 -6.48 6.20 -13.48
C PRO A 72 -5.74 6.77 -12.27
N ILE A 73 -5.92 6.15 -11.10
CA ILE A 73 -5.23 6.53 -9.87
C ILE A 73 -3.94 5.71 -9.75
N ASN A 74 -2.82 6.37 -9.47
CA ASN A 74 -1.52 5.73 -9.28
C ASN A 74 -1.37 5.20 -7.85
N TRP A 75 -2.08 4.13 -7.54
CA TRP A 75 -2.04 3.48 -6.23
C TRP A 75 -0.65 2.93 -5.89
N VAL A 76 -0.38 2.80 -4.60
CA VAL A 76 0.78 2.08 -4.08
C VAL A 76 0.37 1.20 -2.91
N GLU A 77 0.88 -0.04 -2.92
CA GLU A 77 0.76 -0.98 -1.82
C GLU A 77 2.02 -0.90 -0.95
N LEU A 78 1.86 -0.87 0.37
CA LEU A 78 2.91 -0.86 1.37
C LEU A 78 2.96 -2.21 2.08
N LYS A 79 4.14 -2.81 2.12
CA LYS A 79 4.39 -4.08 2.80
C LYS A 79 5.65 -4.00 3.64
N THR A 80 5.69 -4.83 4.67
CA THR A 80 6.89 -5.05 5.47
C THR A 80 7.28 -6.52 5.44
N THR A 81 8.58 -6.78 5.45
CA THR A 81 9.16 -8.10 5.64
C THR A 81 10.41 -7.95 6.51
N ALA A 82 10.89 -9.04 7.08
CA ALA A 82 12.20 -9.02 7.73
C ALA A 82 13.31 -8.96 6.66
N GLU A 83 14.43 -8.35 7.02
CA GLU A 83 15.68 -8.44 6.27
C GLU A 83 16.01 -9.87 5.83
N ILE A 84 16.48 -10.00 4.60
CA ILE A 84 16.87 -11.29 4.02
C ILE A 84 18.32 -11.55 4.38
N ARG A 85 18.56 -12.51 5.27
CA ARG A 85 19.91 -12.85 5.76
C ARG A 85 20.38 -14.24 5.34
N SER A 86 19.49 -15.05 4.76
CA SER A 86 19.77 -16.41 4.33
C SER A 86 18.98 -16.80 3.08
N ALA A 87 19.38 -17.89 2.42
CA ALA A 87 18.63 -18.47 1.30
C ALA A 87 17.20 -18.89 1.72
N HIS A 88 17.03 -19.36 2.96
CA HIS A 88 15.71 -19.68 3.50
C HIS A 88 14.80 -18.46 3.63
N ASP A 89 15.35 -17.32 4.07
CA ASP A 89 14.61 -16.05 4.14
C ASP A 89 14.20 -15.57 2.74
N MET A 90 15.08 -15.78 1.75
CA MET A 90 14.79 -15.45 0.34
C MET A 90 13.60 -16.27 -0.19
N ASP A 91 13.55 -17.58 0.07
CA ASP A 91 12.43 -18.43 -0.34
C ASP A 91 11.11 -18.00 0.34
N ASN A 92 11.19 -17.58 1.60
CA ASN A 92 10.05 -17.04 2.32
C ASN A 92 9.59 -15.69 1.72
N PHE A 93 10.54 -14.84 1.33
CA PHE A 93 10.24 -13.59 0.65
C PHE A 93 9.60 -13.82 -0.72
N HIS A 94 10.08 -14.77 -1.54
CA HIS A 94 9.45 -15.12 -2.82
C HIS A 94 7.99 -15.55 -2.66
N ARG A 95 7.68 -16.35 -1.63
CA ARG A 95 6.30 -16.74 -1.31
C ARG A 95 5.43 -15.55 -0.91
N LYS A 96 5.98 -14.57 -0.18
CA LYS A 96 5.27 -13.33 0.16
C LYS A 96 5.05 -12.45 -1.07
N LEU A 97 6.07 -12.31 -1.92
CA LEU A 97 6.03 -11.48 -3.11
C LEU A 97 4.91 -11.92 -4.06
N MET A 98 4.68 -13.23 -4.21
CA MET A 98 3.55 -13.75 -4.98
C MET A 98 2.20 -13.30 -4.38
N LYS A 99 2.05 -13.31 -3.05
CA LYS A 99 0.82 -12.85 -2.39
C LYS A 99 0.61 -11.35 -2.59
N PHE A 100 1.68 -10.55 -2.44
CA PHE A 100 1.64 -9.11 -2.69
C PHE A 100 1.21 -8.83 -4.13
N TRP A 101 1.82 -9.53 -5.09
CA TRP A 101 1.45 -9.41 -6.50
C TRP A 101 -0.01 -9.76 -6.77
N ILE A 102 -0.52 -10.88 -6.25
CA ILE A 102 -1.93 -11.28 -6.45
C ILE A 102 -2.88 -10.20 -5.92
N GLN A 103 -2.63 -9.69 -4.71
CA GLN A 103 -3.48 -8.66 -4.10
C GLN A 103 -3.49 -7.38 -4.95
N SER A 104 -2.31 -6.86 -5.28
CA SER A 104 -2.17 -5.64 -6.07
C SER A 104 -2.70 -5.80 -7.50
N PHE A 105 -2.47 -6.94 -8.14
CA PHE A 105 -2.93 -7.23 -9.50
C PHE A 105 -4.46 -7.20 -9.60
N LEU A 106 -5.16 -7.83 -8.66
CA LEU A 106 -6.63 -7.90 -8.68
C LEU A 106 -7.29 -6.53 -8.51
N LEU A 107 -6.68 -5.63 -7.74
CA LEU A 107 -7.17 -4.26 -7.51
C LEU A 107 -6.59 -3.22 -8.48
N GLY A 108 -5.69 -3.62 -9.37
CA GLY A 108 -5.04 -2.70 -10.33
C GLY A 108 -4.06 -1.72 -9.67
N VAL A 109 -3.40 -2.14 -8.58
CA VAL A 109 -2.36 -1.35 -7.90
C VAL A 109 -1.01 -1.59 -8.59
N PRO A 110 -0.44 -0.60 -9.29
CA PRO A 110 0.73 -0.81 -10.17
C PRO A 110 2.06 -0.89 -9.43
N LYS A 111 2.11 -0.57 -8.13
CA LYS A 111 3.36 -0.38 -7.39
C LYS A 111 3.27 -0.99 -6.00
N ILE A 112 4.30 -1.71 -5.60
CA ILE A 112 4.45 -2.30 -4.27
C ILE A 112 5.77 -1.80 -3.70
N ILE A 113 5.75 -1.24 -2.50
CA ILE A 113 6.93 -0.83 -1.74
C ILE A 113 7.07 -1.77 -0.54
N VAL A 114 8.26 -2.34 -0.38
CA VAL A 114 8.56 -3.27 0.71
C VAL A 114 9.63 -2.66 1.62
N GLY A 115 9.28 -2.44 2.89
CA GLY A 115 10.26 -2.18 3.97
C GLY A 115 10.85 -3.50 4.47
N PHE A 116 12.17 -3.56 4.61
CA PHE A 116 12.95 -4.73 5.08
C PHE A 116 13.47 -4.52 6.50
#